data_AF-A0A2U1MF09-F1
#
_entry.id   AF-A0A2U1MF09-F1
#
_cell.length_a   1.000
_cell.length_b   1.000
_cell.length_c   1.000
_cell.angle_alpha   90.00
_cell.angle_beta   90.00
_cell.angle_gamma   90.00
#
_symmetry.space_group_name_H-M   'P 1'
#
loop_
_entity.id
_entity.type
_entity.pdbx_description
1 polymer ?
#
loop_
_entity_poly.entity_id
_entity_poly.type
_entity_poly.pdbx_seq_one_letter_code
_entity_poly.pdbx_strand_id
1 'polypeptide(L)'
;MASYHKMLVVFFLLTIAKSYCDDEDKVKVSLYYESLCPYCSDFIVNHLGKALYELNLVSIVDLRMVPWGNTQLGPNNTWICQHGPDECSIDIVEACAIDLLPEDGLSFKLIECIEKLNLEGRHGEWRSCMNSLNIDQNPIMDCYQSGKGYNLELKFADETNHLNPPHRFVPWVLVDNHALQEDFGNFVAYICNAYKGQNKPEACEQNELETNSFKETNSSYQVSYRGEKKHSIPFNYNFNSNTELI
;
A
#
# COMPACT_ATOMS: atom_id res chain seq x y z
N MET A 1 56.36 -55.65 -17.67
CA MET A 1 55.91 -54.37 -18.26
C MET A 1 54.42 -54.23 -17.99
N ALA A 2 54.06 -53.56 -16.89
CA ALA A 2 52.66 -53.34 -16.52
C ALA A 2 52.23 -51.95 -17.00
N SER A 3 51.24 -51.93 -17.89
CA SER A 3 50.66 -50.73 -18.49
C SER A 3 49.57 -50.18 -17.57
N TYR A 4 49.76 -48.98 -17.04
CA TYR A 4 48.73 -48.28 -16.26
C TYR A 4 47.95 -47.35 -17.19
N HIS A 5 46.72 -47.74 -17.53
CA HIS A 5 45.73 -46.85 -18.13
C HIS A 5 45.30 -45.79 -17.10
N LYS A 6 45.67 -44.52 -17.35
CA LYS A 6 45.15 -43.38 -16.58
C LYS A 6 43.71 -43.11 -17.03
N MET A 7 42.75 -43.48 -16.19
CA MET A 7 41.35 -43.13 -16.38
C MET A 7 41.17 -41.64 -16.03
N LEU A 8 40.84 -40.82 -17.03
CA LEU A 8 40.48 -39.41 -16.85
C LEU A 8 39.03 -39.34 -16.38
N VAL A 9 38.82 -39.05 -15.09
CA VAL A 9 37.49 -38.75 -14.53
C VAL A 9 37.23 -37.26 -14.73
N VAL A 10 36.38 -36.93 -15.70
CA VAL A 10 35.90 -35.56 -15.93
C VAL A 10 34.75 -35.31 -14.97
N PHE A 11 35.01 -34.58 -13.89
CA PHE A 11 33.96 -34.06 -13.00
C PHE A 11 33.22 -32.93 -13.72
N PHE A 12 32.04 -33.23 -14.26
CA PHE A 12 31.08 -32.22 -14.68
C PHE A 12 30.54 -31.54 -13.41
N LEU A 13 31.07 -30.36 -13.09
CA LEU A 13 30.49 -29.47 -12.07
C LEU A 13 29.16 -28.96 -12.64
N LEU A 14 28.03 -29.60 -12.28
CA LEU A 14 26.72 -28.98 -12.40
C LEU A 14 26.70 -27.77 -11.46
N THR A 15 26.99 -26.59 -11.99
CA THR A 15 26.67 -25.33 -11.34
C THR A 15 25.16 -25.21 -11.33
N ILE A 16 24.53 -25.64 -10.22
CA ILE A 16 23.16 -25.27 -9.91
C ILE A 16 23.22 -23.75 -9.70
N ALA A 17 22.86 -22.98 -10.73
CA ALA A 17 22.63 -21.56 -10.59
C ALA A 17 21.50 -21.40 -9.59
N LYS A 18 21.87 -21.09 -8.34
CA LYS A 18 20.94 -20.74 -7.30
C LYS A 18 20.35 -19.40 -7.74
N SER A 19 19.15 -19.44 -8.32
CA SER A 19 18.41 -18.21 -8.61
C SER A 19 18.09 -17.58 -7.26
N TYR A 20 18.96 -16.66 -6.84
CA TYR A 20 18.68 -15.77 -5.74
C TYR A 20 17.60 -14.84 -6.29
N CYS A 21 16.35 -15.03 -5.85
CA CYS A 21 15.33 -14.02 -6.07
C CYS A 21 15.74 -12.88 -5.13
N ASP A 22 16.51 -11.94 -5.67
CA ASP A 22 17.10 -10.87 -4.89
C ASP A 22 15.99 -9.85 -4.56
N ASP A 23 15.83 -9.53 -3.28
CA ASP A 23 14.90 -8.50 -2.82
C ASP A 23 15.32 -7.10 -3.33
N GLU A 24 16.56 -6.98 -3.86
CA GLU A 24 17.10 -5.77 -4.50
C GLU A 24 16.42 -5.38 -5.83
N ASP A 25 15.60 -6.25 -6.44
CA ASP A 25 14.96 -5.99 -7.73
C ASP A 25 13.55 -5.38 -7.63
N LYS A 26 12.96 -5.28 -6.43
CA LYS A 26 11.61 -4.72 -6.25
C LYS A 26 11.61 -3.20 -6.34
N VAL A 27 10.53 -2.66 -6.93
CA VAL A 27 10.28 -1.22 -7.01
C VAL A 27 9.73 -0.72 -5.69
N LYS A 28 10.30 0.37 -5.18
CA LYS A 28 9.82 0.96 -3.93
C LYS A 28 8.58 1.79 -4.20
N VAL A 29 7.50 1.49 -3.48
CA VAL A 29 6.23 2.22 -3.57
C VAL A 29 5.88 2.72 -2.19
N SER A 30 5.68 4.02 -2.03
CA SER A 30 5.22 4.60 -0.77
C SER A 30 3.88 5.29 -0.97
N LEU A 31 2.92 4.98 -0.09
CA LEU A 31 1.61 5.60 -0.06
C LEU A 31 1.46 6.37 1.26
N TYR A 32 1.29 7.69 1.16
CA TYR A 32 0.91 8.55 2.28
C TYR A 32 -0.59 8.82 2.21
N TYR A 33 -1.29 8.54 3.30
CA TYR A 33 -2.75 8.53 3.35
C TYR A 33 -3.28 8.86 4.74
N GLU A 34 -4.61 9.02 4.85
CA GLU A 34 -5.34 9.19 6.11
C GLU A 34 -6.40 8.10 6.18
N SER A 35 -6.53 7.43 7.32
CA SER A 35 -7.72 6.63 7.56
C SER A 35 -8.96 7.52 7.54
N LEU A 36 -10.09 6.95 7.15
CA LEU A 36 -11.36 7.68 6.96
C LEU A 36 -11.41 8.68 5.79
N CYS A 37 -10.30 8.94 5.09
CA CYS A 37 -10.36 9.67 3.83
C CYS A 37 -10.95 8.78 2.75
N PRO A 38 -12.15 9.08 2.21
CA PRO A 38 -12.83 8.18 1.28
C PRO A 38 -12.03 7.95 -0.01
N TYR A 39 -11.21 8.92 -0.42
CA TYR A 39 -10.34 8.82 -1.58
C TYR A 39 -9.10 7.95 -1.33
N CYS A 40 -8.58 7.96 -0.10
CA CYS A 40 -7.53 7.05 0.31
C CYS A 40 -8.07 5.62 0.40
N SER A 41 -9.24 5.44 1.04
CA SER A 41 -9.90 4.14 1.14
C SER A 41 -10.19 3.54 -0.23
N ASP A 42 -10.71 4.35 -1.15
CA ASP A 42 -10.98 3.93 -2.52
C ASP A 42 -9.70 3.54 -3.26
N PHE A 43 -8.65 4.37 -3.15
CA PHE A 43 -7.35 4.04 -3.74
C PHE A 43 -6.77 2.74 -3.18
N ILE A 44 -6.81 2.54 -1.86
CA ILE A 44 -6.28 1.34 -1.20
C ILE A 44 -7.04 0.09 -1.64
N VAL A 45 -8.38 0.12 -1.58
CA VAL A 45 -9.22 -1.06 -1.82
C VAL A 45 -9.41 -1.35 -3.31
N ASN A 46 -9.79 -0.33 -4.08
CA ASN A 46 -10.25 -0.54 -5.47
C ASN A 46 -9.15 -0.41 -6.52
N HIS A 47 -8.00 0.16 -6.17
CA HIS A 47 -6.89 0.36 -7.09
C HIS A 47 -5.62 -0.39 -6.66
N LEU A 48 -5.05 -0.03 -5.52
CA LEU A 48 -3.80 -0.61 -5.03
C LEU A 48 -3.96 -2.10 -4.68
N GLY A 49 -4.97 -2.47 -3.90
CA GLY A 49 -5.25 -3.86 -3.49
C GLY A 49 -5.45 -4.79 -4.69
N LYS A 50 -6.27 -4.36 -5.66
CA LYS A 50 -6.47 -5.10 -6.91
C LYS A 50 -5.18 -5.25 -7.70
N ALA A 51 -4.42 -4.17 -7.89
CA ALA A 51 -3.15 -4.23 -8.61
C ALA A 51 -2.17 -5.20 -7.93
N LEU A 52 -2.03 -5.11 -6.60
CA LEU A 52 -1.12 -5.95 -5.82
C LEU A 52 -1.50 -7.44 -5.91
N TYR A 53 -2.74 -7.80 -5.63
CA TYR A 53 -3.12 -9.20 -5.40
C TYR A 53 -3.92 -9.84 -6.53
N GLU A 54 -4.78 -9.10 -7.24
CA GLU A 54 -5.51 -9.64 -8.40
C GLU A 54 -4.63 -9.67 -9.65
N LEU A 55 -3.79 -8.65 -9.85
CA LEU A 55 -2.89 -8.53 -11.01
C LEU A 55 -1.41 -8.85 -10.69
N ASN A 56 -1.16 -9.44 -9.53
CA ASN A 56 0.15 -9.93 -9.06
C ASN A 56 1.28 -8.87 -9.05
N LEU A 57 0.96 -7.59 -8.92
CA LEU A 57 1.97 -6.53 -8.80
C LEU A 57 2.79 -6.67 -7.49
N VAL A 58 2.24 -7.33 -6.47
CA VAL A 58 2.93 -7.61 -5.20
C VAL A 58 4.26 -8.36 -5.38
N SER A 59 4.41 -9.10 -6.47
CA SER A 59 5.66 -9.83 -6.77
C SER A 59 6.86 -8.93 -7.07
N ILE A 60 6.63 -7.65 -7.42
CA ILE A 60 7.67 -6.71 -7.84
C ILE A 60 7.69 -5.40 -7.03
N VAL A 61 6.88 -5.31 -5.98
CA VAL A 61 6.72 -4.08 -5.18
C VAL A 61 7.22 -4.28 -3.76
N ASP A 62 8.06 -3.34 -3.31
CA ASP A 62 8.35 -3.10 -1.90
C ASP A 62 7.44 -1.95 -1.41
N LEU A 63 6.37 -2.31 -0.71
CA LEU A 63 5.29 -1.38 -0.34
C LEU A 63 5.51 -0.79 1.06
N ARG A 64 5.48 0.53 1.14
CA ARG A 64 5.50 1.33 2.36
C ARG A 64 4.19 2.10 2.53
N MET A 65 3.41 1.74 3.55
CA MET A 65 2.17 2.43 3.93
C MET A 65 2.44 3.46 5.02
N VAL A 66 2.00 4.71 4.86
CA VAL A 66 2.24 5.81 5.82
C VAL A 66 0.92 6.49 6.20
N PRO A 67 0.19 5.98 7.22
CA PRO A 67 -0.99 6.65 7.76
C PRO A 67 -0.53 7.89 8.53
N TRP A 68 -0.89 9.08 8.04
CA TRP A 68 -0.71 10.38 8.72
C TRP A 68 -1.41 11.46 7.88
N GLY A 69 -1.05 11.51 6.59
CA GLY A 69 -1.55 12.43 5.57
C GLY A 69 -1.64 13.89 6.00
N ASN A 70 -2.84 14.47 5.96
CA ASN A 70 -3.08 15.87 6.28
C ASN A 70 -3.25 16.16 7.79
N THR A 71 -3.00 15.19 8.67
CA THR A 71 -3.04 15.39 10.12
C THR A 71 -2.11 16.52 10.55
N GLN A 72 -2.62 17.40 11.41
CA GLN A 72 -1.90 18.56 11.92
C GLN A 72 -1.56 18.41 13.39
N LEU A 73 -0.37 18.87 13.78
CA LEU A 73 0.00 19.03 15.18
C LEU A 73 -0.60 20.33 15.72
N GLY A 74 -1.60 20.20 16.59
CA GLY A 74 -2.18 21.29 17.36
C GLY A 74 -1.39 21.62 18.63
N PRO A 75 -1.87 22.60 19.43
CA PRO A 75 -1.27 22.96 20.70
C PRO A 75 -1.14 21.76 21.65
N ASN A 76 -0.10 21.72 22.48
CA ASN A 76 0.16 20.64 23.45
C ASN A 76 0.27 19.24 22.81
N ASN A 77 0.77 19.15 21.57
CA ASN A 77 0.94 17.90 20.82
C ASN A 77 -0.37 17.13 20.56
N THR A 78 -1.53 17.81 20.58
CA THR A 78 -2.79 17.20 20.16
C THR A 78 -2.81 17.04 18.65
N TRP A 79 -3.25 15.91 18.13
CA TRP A 79 -3.44 15.75 16.69
C TRP A 79 -4.82 16.22 16.25
N ILE A 80 -4.84 16.89 15.10
CA ILE A 80 -6.05 17.40 14.46
C ILE A 80 -6.14 16.74 13.09
N CYS A 81 -6.91 15.65 13.07
CA CYS A 81 -7.26 14.84 11.92
C CYS A 81 -8.42 15.49 11.11
N GLN A 82 -8.42 15.36 9.79
CA GLN A 82 -9.41 16.04 8.92
C GLN A 82 -10.82 15.46 9.09
N HIS A 83 -10.92 14.15 9.30
CA HIS A 83 -12.21 13.45 9.42
C HIS A 83 -12.63 13.19 10.88
N GLY A 84 -11.85 13.68 11.86
CA GLY A 84 -12.19 13.69 13.28
C GLY A 84 -11.33 12.75 14.13
N PRO A 85 -11.69 12.55 15.41
CA PRO A 85 -10.86 11.77 16.34
C PRO A 85 -10.79 10.27 16.01
N ASP A 86 -11.78 9.73 15.27
CA ASP A 86 -11.77 8.34 14.85
C ASP A 86 -10.65 8.08 13.83
N GLU A 87 -10.39 9.01 12.89
CA GLU A 87 -9.24 8.94 11.95
C GLU A 87 -7.93 8.85 12.74
N CYS A 88 -7.68 9.82 13.63
CA CYS A 88 -6.49 9.80 14.48
C CYS A 88 -6.34 8.49 15.27
N SER A 89 -7.45 7.88 15.68
CA SER A 89 -7.41 6.63 16.44
C SER A 89 -7.09 5.42 15.55
N ILE A 90 -7.63 5.40 14.33
CA ILE A 90 -7.43 4.32 13.36
C ILE A 90 -6.05 4.42 12.71
N ASP A 91 -5.54 5.62 12.42
CA ASP A 91 -4.15 5.83 11.96
C ASP A 91 -3.16 5.17 12.92
N ILE A 92 -3.32 5.39 14.24
CA ILE A 92 -2.50 4.72 15.28
C ILE A 92 -2.60 3.20 15.20
N VAL A 93 -3.79 2.66 14.98
CA VAL A 93 -4.00 1.20 14.85
C VAL A 93 -3.27 0.65 13.63
N GLU A 94 -3.34 1.37 12.50
CA GLU A 94 -2.67 0.99 11.26
C GLU A 94 -1.14 1.12 11.37
N ALA A 95 -0.63 2.16 12.03
CA ALA A 95 0.78 2.29 12.36
C ALA A 95 1.27 1.12 13.24
N CYS A 96 0.49 0.73 14.25
CA CYS A 96 0.79 -0.43 15.06
C CYS A 96 0.78 -1.73 14.24
N ALA A 97 -0.16 -1.89 13.30
CA ALA A 97 -0.21 -3.05 12.41
C ALA A 97 1.03 -3.13 11.50
N ILE A 98 1.47 -2.00 10.94
CA ILE A 98 2.67 -1.90 10.10
C ILE A 98 3.93 -2.29 10.89
N ASP A 99 4.05 -1.88 12.14
CA ASP A 99 5.21 -2.17 12.99
C ASP A 99 5.24 -3.60 13.54
N LEU A 100 4.08 -4.19 13.83
CA LEU A 100 3.98 -5.43 14.59
C LEU A 100 3.64 -6.69 13.79
N LEU A 101 3.09 -6.58 12.58
CA LEU A 101 2.69 -7.75 11.79
C LEU A 101 3.81 -8.10 10.80
N PRO A 102 4.65 -9.10 11.11
CA PRO A 102 5.83 -9.43 10.29
C PRO A 102 5.48 -10.31 9.08
N GLU A 103 4.25 -10.80 8.98
CA GLU A 103 3.82 -11.65 7.87
C GLU A 103 3.61 -10.83 6.60
N ASP A 104 4.21 -11.29 5.50
CA ASP A 104 4.14 -10.64 4.18
C ASP A 104 2.68 -10.32 3.79
N GLY A 105 2.38 -9.02 3.77
CA GLY A 105 1.08 -8.49 3.37
C GLY A 105 -0.04 -8.61 4.41
N LEU A 106 0.18 -9.16 5.61
CA LEU A 106 -0.86 -9.23 6.64
C LEU A 106 -1.25 -7.84 7.16
N SER A 107 -0.27 -6.95 7.34
CA SER A 107 -0.52 -5.54 7.68
C SER A 107 -1.37 -4.85 6.62
N PHE A 108 -1.04 -5.04 5.33
CA PHE A 108 -1.83 -4.50 4.23
C PHE A 108 -3.26 -5.04 4.23
N LYS A 109 -3.47 -6.34 4.39
CA LYS A 109 -4.82 -6.94 4.44
C LYS A 109 -5.67 -6.37 5.57
N LEU A 110 -5.05 -6.09 6.72
CA LEU A 110 -5.75 -5.45 7.83
C LEU A 110 -6.16 -4.02 7.46
N ILE A 111 -5.23 -3.23 6.92
CA ILE A 111 -5.50 -1.86 6.46
C ILE A 111 -6.61 -1.86 5.39
N GLU A 112 -6.49 -2.68 4.35
CA GLU A 112 -7.49 -2.82 3.28
C GLU A 112 -8.88 -3.16 3.83
N CYS A 113 -8.97 -4.05 4.82
CA CYS A 113 -10.24 -4.38 5.46
C CYS A 113 -10.83 -3.18 6.23
N ILE A 114 -10.01 -2.44 6.97
CA ILE A 114 -10.44 -1.24 7.73
C ILE A 114 -10.93 -0.15 6.76
N GLU A 115 -10.17 0.09 5.69
CA GLU A 115 -10.51 1.05 4.65
C GLU A 115 -11.79 0.66 3.90
N LYS A 116 -12.01 -0.63 3.67
CA LYS A 116 -13.27 -1.13 3.14
C LYS A 116 -14.45 -0.83 4.08
N LEU A 117 -14.29 -1.02 5.39
CA LEU A 117 -15.32 -0.64 6.35
C LEU A 117 -15.59 0.88 6.33
N ASN A 118 -14.58 1.72 6.08
CA ASN A 118 -14.79 3.15 5.90
C ASN A 118 -15.65 3.45 4.66
N LEU A 119 -15.36 2.83 3.51
CA LEU A 119 -16.18 2.97 2.29
C LEU A 119 -17.65 2.57 2.50
N GLU A 120 -17.88 1.60 3.41
CA GLU A 120 -19.22 1.14 3.79
C GLU A 120 -19.89 2.00 4.87
N GLY A 121 -19.22 3.04 5.39
CA GLY A 121 -19.72 3.86 6.51
C GLY A 121 -19.75 3.13 7.86
N ARG A 122 -18.91 2.10 7.99
CA ARG A 122 -18.83 1.16 9.11
C ARG A 122 -17.47 1.19 9.82
N HIS A 123 -16.72 2.29 9.70
CA HIS A 123 -15.37 2.41 10.24
C HIS A 123 -15.26 2.10 11.75
N GLY A 124 -16.32 2.35 12.52
CA GLY A 124 -16.40 1.98 13.95
C GLY A 124 -16.29 0.47 14.22
N GLU A 125 -16.47 -0.37 13.20
CA GLU A 125 -16.35 -1.83 13.27
C GLU A 125 -14.93 -2.35 12.96
N TRP A 126 -13.91 -1.48 12.86
CA TRP A 126 -12.54 -1.83 12.45
C TRP A 126 -11.94 -3.06 13.18
N ARG A 127 -12.29 -3.30 14.45
CA ARG A 127 -11.84 -4.50 15.19
C ARG A 127 -12.29 -5.82 14.57
N SER A 128 -13.41 -5.82 13.84
CA SER A 128 -13.91 -6.99 13.13
C SER A 128 -12.93 -7.50 12.07
N CYS A 129 -12.08 -6.64 11.51
CA CYS A 129 -11.04 -7.00 10.54
C CYS A 129 -9.94 -7.87 11.16
N MET A 130 -9.53 -7.59 12.40
CA MET A 130 -8.57 -8.47 13.07
C MET A 130 -9.16 -9.87 13.31
N ASN A 131 -10.44 -9.95 13.66
CA ASN A 131 -11.13 -11.24 13.81
C ASN A 131 -11.23 -12.00 12.49
N SER A 132 -11.62 -11.34 11.38
CA SER A 132 -11.77 -12.00 10.08
C SER A 132 -10.44 -12.50 9.51
N LEU A 133 -9.34 -11.82 9.84
CA LEU A 133 -7.98 -12.19 9.44
C LEU A 133 -7.27 -13.12 10.45
N ASN A 134 -7.95 -13.52 11.53
CA ASN A 134 -7.37 -14.32 12.63
C ASN A 134 -6.11 -13.68 13.27
N ILE A 135 -6.07 -12.35 13.36
CA ILE A 135 -5.00 -11.59 13.99
C ILE A 135 -5.24 -11.55 15.50
N ASP A 136 -4.22 -11.89 16.29
CA ASP A 136 -4.24 -11.62 17.74
C ASP A 136 -4.27 -10.11 17.97
N GLN A 137 -5.35 -9.62 18.57
CA GLN A 137 -5.55 -8.19 18.78
C GLN A 137 -4.64 -7.63 19.88
N ASN A 138 -4.17 -8.47 20.81
CA ASN A 138 -3.50 -7.99 22.02
C ASN A 138 -2.24 -7.14 21.71
N PRO A 139 -1.32 -7.56 20.83
CA PRO A 139 -0.13 -6.75 20.52
C PRO A 139 -0.48 -5.39 19.90
N ILE A 140 -1.46 -5.33 19.01
CA ILE A 140 -1.91 -4.08 18.38
C ILE A 140 -2.57 -3.17 19.40
N MET A 141 -3.44 -3.72 20.26
CA MET A 141 -4.10 -2.96 21.32
C MET A 141 -3.11 -2.45 22.37
N ASP A 142 -2.10 -3.24 22.73
CA ASP A 142 -1.03 -2.82 23.63
C ASP A 142 -0.21 -1.69 23.01
N CYS A 143 0.10 -1.76 21.71
CA CYS A 143 0.77 -0.69 20.98
C CYS A 143 -0.07 0.61 20.94
N TYR A 144 -1.37 0.49 20.70
CA TYR A 144 -2.32 1.60 20.70
C TYR A 144 -2.42 2.26 22.09
N GLN A 145 -2.52 1.47 23.17
CA GLN A 145 -2.75 1.97 24.53
C GLN A 145 -1.49 2.46 25.25
N SER A 146 -0.32 1.89 24.93
CA SER A 146 0.95 2.20 25.61
C SER A 146 1.60 3.52 25.17
N GLY A 147 1.07 4.18 24.14
CA GLY A 147 1.71 5.33 23.49
C GLY A 147 2.80 4.94 22.48
N LYS A 148 3.06 3.65 22.26
CA LYS A 148 3.95 3.20 21.18
C LYS A 148 3.43 3.65 19.82
N GLY A 149 2.14 3.42 19.53
CA GLY A 149 1.50 3.85 18.30
C GLY A 149 1.58 5.36 18.07
N TYR A 150 1.42 6.15 19.14
CA TYR A 150 1.63 7.60 19.09
C TYR A 150 3.04 7.99 18.62
N ASN A 151 4.07 7.30 19.13
CA ASN A 151 5.45 7.54 18.71
C ASN A 151 5.74 7.07 17.27
N LEU A 152 5.02 6.05 16.77
CA LEU A 152 5.14 5.61 15.38
C LEU A 152 4.59 6.66 14.43
N GLU A 153 3.39 7.16 14.72
CA GLU A 153 2.76 8.27 13.99
C GLU A 153 3.59 9.55 14.01
N LEU A 154 4.28 9.88 15.12
CA LEU A 154 5.22 11.02 15.11
C LEU A 154 6.38 10.83 14.11
N LYS A 155 6.83 9.59 13.88
CA LYS A 155 7.82 9.31 12.83
C LYS A 155 7.20 9.42 11.45
N PHE A 156 5.96 8.99 11.27
CA PHE A 156 5.24 9.15 10.00
C PHE A 156 4.94 10.62 9.70
N ALA A 157 4.65 11.43 10.72
CA ALA A 157 4.54 12.88 10.63
C ALA A 157 5.85 13.50 10.16
N ASP A 158 6.97 13.13 10.78
CA ASP A 158 8.29 13.61 10.39
C ASP A 158 8.63 13.22 8.95
N GLU A 159 8.41 11.96 8.57
CA GLU A 159 8.59 11.46 7.20
C GLU A 159 7.73 12.25 6.20
N THR A 160 6.44 12.43 6.50
CA THR A 160 5.48 13.13 5.64
C THR A 160 5.83 14.62 5.48
N ASN A 161 6.35 15.26 6.55
CA ASN A 161 6.78 16.65 6.52
C ASN A 161 8.07 16.87 5.72
N HIS A 162 8.89 15.83 5.54
CA HIS A 162 10.12 15.87 4.75
C HIS A 162 9.91 15.50 3.27
N LEU A 163 8.68 15.23 2.84
CA LEU A 163 8.37 15.00 1.43
C LEU A 163 8.80 16.19 0.56
N ASN A 164 9.44 15.88 -0.57
CA ASN A 164 9.86 16.86 -1.55
C ASN A 164 9.48 16.40 -2.98
N PRO A 165 8.53 17.06 -3.66
CA PRO A 165 7.78 18.23 -3.17
C PRO A 165 6.87 17.87 -1.99
N PRO A 166 6.53 18.85 -1.11
CA PRO A 166 5.55 18.63 -0.06
C PRO A 166 4.22 18.15 -0.65
N HIS A 167 3.59 17.15 -0.03
CA HIS A 167 2.27 16.69 -0.46
C HIS A 167 1.25 17.82 -0.36
N ARG A 168 0.37 17.92 -1.36
CA ARG A 168 -0.74 18.91 -1.40
C ARG A 168 -2.10 18.30 -1.10
N PHE A 169 -2.19 16.99 -1.22
CA PHE A 169 -3.38 16.20 -1.03
C PHE A 169 -2.98 14.77 -0.67
N VAL A 170 -3.97 13.98 -0.26
CA VAL A 170 -3.88 12.52 -0.17
C VAL A 170 -4.97 11.85 -1.03
N PRO A 171 -4.77 10.61 -1.52
CA PRO A 171 -3.56 9.79 -1.39
C PRO A 171 -2.36 10.41 -2.13
N TRP A 172 -1.16 10.26 -1.56
CA TRP A 172 0.09 10.75 -2.15
C TRP A 172 1.04 9.59 -2.39
N VAL A 173 1.34 9.32 -3.67
CA VAL A 173 2.06 8.12 -4.09
C VAL A 173 3.47 8.48 -4.57
N LEU A 174 4.46 7.73 -4.09
CA LEU A 174 5.83 7.77 -4.57
C LEU A 174 6.20 6.42 -5.19
N VAL A 175 6.89 6.46 -6.32
CA VAL A 175 7.56 5.30 -6.95
C VAL A 175 9.05 5.60 -7.02
N ASP A 176 9.90 4.78 -6.40
CA ASP A 176 11.34 5.01 -6.24
C ASP A 176 11.68 6.42 -5.72
N ASN A 177 10.94 6.85 -4.69
CA ASN A 177 10.98 8.19 -4.08
C ASN A 177 10.59 9.35 -5.02
N HIS A 178 10.05 9.06 -6.21
CA HIS A 178 9.50 10.07 -7.11
C HIS A 178 8.01 10.24 -6.86
N ALA A 179 7.60 11.43 -6.39
CA ALA A 179 6.20 11.75 -6.17
C ALA A 179 5.44 11.87 -7.50
N LEU A 180 4.39 11.07 -7.68
CA LEU A 180 3.57 11.05 -8.89
C LEU A 180 2.63 12.25 -9.01
N GLN A 181 2.36 12.93 -7.88
CA GLN A 181 1.45 14.08 -7.80
C GLN A 181 0.09 13.75 -8.43
N GLU A 182 -0.45 14.59 -9.32
CA GLU A 182 -1.73 14.38 -10.00
C GLU A 182 -1.79 13.10 -10.85
N ASP A 183 -0.64 12.54 -11.21
CA ASP A 183 -0.55 11.34 -12.06
C ASP A 183 -0.55 10.04 -11.24
N PHE A 184 -0.84 10.10 -9.94
CA PHE A 184 -0.81 8.95 -9.03
C PHE A 184 -1.74 7.81 -9.46
N GLY A 185 -2.80 8.11 -10.20
CA GLY A 185 -3.68 7.11 -10.80
C GLY A 185 -2.97 6.13 -11.74
N ASN A 186 -1.90 6.59 -12.39
CA ASN A 186 -1.09 5.80 -13.31
C ASN A 186 0.04 5.02 -12.61
N PHE A 187 -0.01 4.86 -11.28
CA PHE A 187 1.07 4.23 -10.49
C PHE A 187 1.55 2.88 -11.04
N VAL A 188 0.65 2.04 -11.56
CA VAL A 188 1.04 0.74 -12.14
C VAL A 188 2.00 0.91 -13.32
N ALA A 189 1.74 1.86 -14.22
CA ALA A 189 2.63 2.16 -15.32
C ALA A 189 4.00 2.66 -14.85
N TYR A 190 4.05 3.51 -13.81
CA TYR A 190 5.31 3.95 -13.21
C TYR A 190 6.10 2.78 -12.60
N ILE A 191 5.44 1.90 -11.87
CA ILE A 191 6.06 0.71 -11.27
C ILE A 191 6.62 -0.21 -12.37
N CYS A 192 5.82 -0.51 -13.38
CA CYS A 192 6.21 -1.39 -14.48
C CYS A 192 7.37 -0.82 -15.32
N ASN A 193 7.47 0.51 -15.44
CA ASN A 193 8.58 1.18 -16.09
C ASN A 193 9.86 1.22 -15.22
N ALA A 194 9.70 1.32 -13.90
CA ALA A 194 10.81 1.33 -12.95
C ALA A 194 11.41 -0.07 -12.73
N TYR A 195 10.59 -1.12 -12.84
CA TYR A 195 11.00 -2.50 -12.61
C TYR A 195 11.99 -2.99 -13.67
N LYS A 196 13.12 -3.55 -13.20
CA LYS A 196 14.24 -3.99 -14.05
C LYS A 196 14.34 -5.51 -14.18
N GLY A 197 13.54 -6.26 -13.41
CA GLY A 197 13.53 -7.71 -13.47
C GLY A 197 12.94 -8.23 -14.77
N GLN A 198 13.32 -9.46 -15.14
CA GLN A 198 12.92 -10.07 -16.42
C GLN A 198 11.46 -10.55 -16.43
N ASN A 199 10.96 -11.01 -15.29
CA ASN A 199 9.61 -11.57 -15.17
C ASN A 199 8.66 -10.45 -14.73
N LYS A 200 7.95 -9.86 -15.69
CA LYS A 200 6.92 -8.84 -15.42
C LYS A 200 5.59 -9.53 -15.04
N PRO A 201 4.85 -9.02 -14.04
CA PRO A 201 3.53 -9.53 -13.68
C PRO A 201 2.44 -9.06 -14.66
N GLU A 202 1.25 -9.68 -14.58
CA GLU A 202 0.08 -9.39 -15.41
C GLU A 202 -0.29 -7.90 -15.43
N ALA A 203 -0.19 -7.22 -14.28
CA ALA A 203 -0.39 -5.78 -14.16
C ALA A 203 0.43 -4.95 -15.17
N CYS A 204 1.63 -5.40 -15.53
CA CYS A 204 2.49 -4.72 -16.50
C CYS A 204 2.18 -5.10 -17.95
N GLU A 205 1.62 -6.28 -18.20
CA GLU A 205 1.22 -6.72 -19.54
C GLU A 205 -0.09 -6.04 -19.97
N GLN A 206 -1.04 -5.90 -19.05
CA GLN A 206 -2.31 -5.22 -19.30
C GLN A 206 -2.11 -3.72 -19.57
N ASN A 207 -1.18 -3.06 -18.86
CA ASN A 207 -0.84 -1.65 -19.11
C ASN A 207 -0.30 -1.37 -20.51
N GLU A 208 0.40 -2.32 -21.14
CA GLU A 208 0.87 -2.18 -22.54
C GLU A 208 -0.29 -2.25 -23.55
N LEU A 209 -1.37 -3.00 -23.24
CA LEU A 209 -2.59 -3.09 -24.06
C LEU A 209 -3.54 -1.91 -23.82
N GLU A 210 -3.57 -1.41 -22.60
CA GLU A 210 -4.44 -0.35 -22.11
C GLU A 210 -3.96 1.06 -22.45
N THR A 211 -2.71 1.23 -22.91
CA THR A 211 -2.21 2.50 -23.48
C THR A 211 -3.04 3.05 -24.66
N ASN A 212 -3.91 2.23 -25.27
CA ASN A 212 -4.88 2.64 -26.30
C ASN A 212 -6.33 2.81 -25.80
N SER A 213 -6.63 2.46 -24.54
CA SER A 213 -7.97 2.51 -23.93
C SER A 213 -8.07 3.56 -22.80
N PHE A 214 -6.99 3.80 -22.06
CA PHE A 214 -6.96 4.73 -20.91
C PHE A 214 -6.86 6.20 -21.31
N LYS A 215 -6.78 6.49 -22.61
CA LYS A 215 -7.01 7.85 -23.13
C LYS A 215 -8.49 8.27 -23.09
N GLU A 216 -9.42 7.37 -22.76
CA GLU A 216 -10.87 7.68 -22.76
C GLU A 216 -11.60 7.50 -21.42
N THR A 217 -10.91 7.31 -20.30
CA THR A 217 -11.48 7.60 -18.98
C THR A 217 -10.61 8.61 -18.27
N ASN A 218 -10.84 9.87 -18.61
CA ASN A 218 -10.38 11.05 -17.86
C ASN A 218 -11.14 11.10 -16.52
N SER A 219 -11.06 10.03 -15.72
CA SER A 219 -11.58 9.97 -14.37
C SER A 219 -10.59 10.75 -13.53
N SER A 220 -10.89 12.02 -13.30
CA SER A 220 -10.23 12.85 -12.29
C SER A 220 -10.29 12.08 -10.98
N TYR A 221 -9.20 11.40 -10.61
CA TYR A 221 -9.07 10.82 -9.29
C TYR A 221 -9.37 11.93 -8.28
N GLN A 222 -10.31 11.66 -7.38
CA GLN A 222 -10.64 12.60 -6.33
C GLN A 222 -9.60 12.49 -5.22
N VAL A 223 -9.34 13.59 -4.53
CA VAL A 223 -8.28 13.71 -3.53
C VAL A 223 -8.75 14.56 -2.35
N SER A 224 -8.17 14.35 -1.17
CA SER A 224 -8.40 15.22 0.00
C SER A 224 -7.28 16.23 0.10
N TYR A 225 -7.57 17.51 -0.11
CA TYR A 225 -6.55 18.56 -0.03
C TYR A 225 -6.22 18.92 1.41
N ARG A 226 -4.94 19.23 1.61
CA ARG A 226 -4.45 19.73 2.88
C ARG A 226 -5.15 21.03 3.27
N GLY A 227 -5.77 21.05 4.45
CA GLY A 227 -6.43 22.24 4.99
C GLY A 227 -7.90 22.40 4.60
N GLU A 228 -8.47 21.50 3.79
CA GLU A 228 -9.91 21.41 3.64
C GLU A 228 -10.56 20.84 4.91
N LYS A 229 -11.76 21.32 5.25
CA LYS A 229 -12.56 20.75 6.35
C LYS A 229 -13.51 19.71 5.78
N LYS A 230 -13.55 18.54 6.43
CA LYS A 230 -14.49 17.42 6.29
C LYS A 230 -15.31 17.41 4.99
N HIS A 231 -14.99 16.50 4.08
CA HIS A 231 -15.91 16.15 3.00
C HIS A 231 -17.17 15.49 3.61
N SER A 232 -18.21 16.30 3.84
CA SER A 232 -19.55 15.81 4.14
C SER A 232 -20.21 15.37 2.84
N ILE A 233 -19.77 14.26 2.27
CA ILE A 233 -20.51 13.59 1.20
C ILE A 233 -20.86 12.19 1.71
N PRO A 234 -22.14 11.82 1.82
CA PRO A 234 -22.51 10.43 1.98
C PRO A 234 -22.11 9.74 0.66
N PHE A 235 -21.03 8.95 0.68
CA PHE A 235 -20.64 8.15 -0.48
C PHE A 235 -21.72 7.08 -0.68
N ASN A 236 -22.69 7.38 -1.54
CA ASN A 236 -23.48 6.35 -2.21
C ASN A 236 -22.58 5.72 -3.27
N TYR A 237 -21.78 4.73 -2.87
CA TYR A 237 -21.29 3.74 -3.82
C TYR A 237 -22.51 2.96 -4.33
N ASN A 238 -23.03 3.33 -5.50
CA ASN A 238 -23.92 2.45 -6.25
C ASN A 238 -23.09 1.26 -6.72
N PHE A 239 -23.05 0.23 -5.89
CA PHE A 239 -22.57 -1.10 -6.28
C PHE A 239 -23.51 -1.62 -7.36
N ASN A 240 -23.20 -1.36 -8.63
CA ASN A 240 -23.87 -2.01 -9.75
C ASN A 240 -23.40 -3.48 -9.77
N SER A 241 -24.09 -4.32 -9.00
CA SER A 241 -24.03 -5.77 -9.13
C SER A 241 -24.72 -6.20 -10.42
N ASN A 242 -24.12 -5.92 -11.57
CA ASN A 242 -24.52 -6.49 -12.86
C ASN A 242 -23.33 -7.22 -13.47
N THR A 243 -23.01 -8.38 -12.91
CA THR A 243 -22.47 -9.48 -13.70
C THR A 243 -23.58 -10.51 -13.81
N GLU A 244 -24.34 -10.40 -14.89
CA GLU A 244 -25.24 -11.45 -15.35
C GLU A 244 -24.41 -12.70 -15.65
N LEU A 245 -24.88 -13.82 -15.10
CA LEU A 245 -24.58 -15.16 -15.58
C LEU A 245 -25.08 -15.29 -17.02
N ILE A 246 -24.17 -15.45 -17.98
CA ILE A 246 -24.32 -16.34 -19.15
C ILE A 246 -22.97 -16.99 -19.43
#